data_AF-A0A949RZX5-F1
#
_entry.id   AF-A0A949RZX5-F1
#
_cell.length_a   1.000
_cell.length_b   1.000
_cell.length_c   1.000
_cell.angle_alpha   90.00
_cell.angle_beta   90.00
_cell.angle_gamma   90.00
#
_symmetry.space_group_name_H-M   'P 1'
#
loop_
_entity.id
_entity.type
_entity.pdbx_description
1 polymer ?
#
loop_
_entity_poly.entity_id
_entity_poly.type
_entity_poly.pdbx_seq_one_letter_code
_entity_poly.pdbx_strand_id
1 'polypeptide(L)' 'MKKMPETKTNKVQEMAGEYRFDYKKAKPNRFASRMKNEPLIVMVDPDVAKVFTTSEEVNKALRALISAMPEKKMKAVVK' A
#
# COMPACT_ATOMS: atom_id res chain seq x y z
N MET A 1 5.49 34.84 34.15
CA MET A 1 5.48 33.79 33.10
C MET A 1 4.39 32.78 33.46
N LYS A 2 3.36 32.62 32.63
CA LYS A 2 2.26 31.68 32.88
C LYS A 2 2.71 30.28 32.42
N LYS A 3 2.78 29.31 33.34
CA LYS A 3 3.06 27.90 33.01
C LYS A 3 1.89 27.33 32.19
N MET A 4 2.21 26.55 31.14
CA MET A 4 1.22 25.80 30.37
C MET A 4 0.62 24.68 31.24
N PRO A 5 -0.70 24.43 31.17
CA PRO A 5 -1.30 23.30 31.86
C PRO A 5 -0.83 21.99 31.24
N GLU A 6 -0.41 21.05 32.08
CA GLU A 6 0.04 19.72 31.68
C GLU A 6 -1.06 18.99 30.91
N THR A 7 -0.70 18.43 29.75
CA THR A 7 -1.60 17.63 28.91
C THR A 7 -2.02 16.39 29.68
N LYS A 8 -3.28 16.36 30.12
CA LYS A 8 -3.89 15.16 30.71
C LYS A 8 -3.76 14.04 29.68
N THR A 9 -3.02 13.00 30.03
CA THR A 9 -3.02 11.75 29.27
C THR A 9 -4.44 11.21 29.30
N ASN A 10 -5.15 11.30 28.18
CA ASN A 10 -6.43 10.63 28.02
C ASN A 10 -6.18 9.15 28.26
N LYS A 11 -6.63 8.62 29.41
CA LYS A 11 -6.74 7.17 29.61
C LYS A 11 -7.63 6.68 28.48
N VAL A 12 -7.05 5.97 27.52
CA VAL A 12 -7.80 5.37 26.43
C VAL A 12 -8.75 4.38 27.10
N GLN A 13 -10.02 4.75 27.18
CA GLN A 13 -11.05 3.87 27.70
C GLN A 13 -11.07 2.64 26.79
N GLU A 14 -10.81 1.47 27.37
CA GLU A 14 -10.80 0.23 26.61
C GLU A 14 -12.16 0.02 25.95
N MET A 15 -12.16 -0.43 24.69
CA MET A 15 -13.41 -0.72 23.99
C MET A 15 -14.19 -1.80 24.74
N ALA A 16 -15.53 -1.70 24.74
CA ALA A 16 -16.38 -2.73 25.32
C ALA A 16 -16.10 -4.10 24.66
N GLY A 17 -16.24 -5.18 25.44
CA GLY A 17 -15.86 -6.52 24.99
C GLY A 17 -16.55 -6.99 23.71
N GLU A 18 -17.74 -6.47 23.41
CA GLU A 18 -18.50 -6.71 22.18
C GLU A 18 -17.78 -6.26 20.89
N TYR A 19 -16.84 -5.32 20.99
CA TYR A 19 -16.07 -4.83 19.84
C TYR A 19 -14.78 -5.64 19.57
N ARG A 20 -14.56 -6.74 20.30
CA ARG A 20 -13.45 -7.67 20.05
C ARG A 20 -13.83 -8.63 18.91
N PHE A 21 -13.80 -8.14 17.68
CA PHE A 21 -14.14 -8.94 16.51
C PHE A 21 -13.02 -9.93 16.14
N ASP A 22 -13.39 -11.21 15.97
CA ASP A 22 -12.51 -12.23 15.37
C ASP A 22 -12.61 -12.17 13.84
N TYR A 23 -11.75 -11.35 13.23
CA TYR A 23 -11.72 -11.14 11.79
C TYR A 23 -11.39 -12.42 10.99
N LYS A 24 -10.88 -13.49 11.62
CA LYS A 24 -10.67 -14.79 10.95
C LYS A 24 -12.00 -15.49 10.63
N LYS A 25 -13.05 -15.20 11.40
CA LYS A 25 -14.41 -15.70 11.19
C LYS A 25 -15.28 -14.75 10.38
N ALA A 26 -14.76 -13.58 10.03
CA ALA A 26 -15.50 -12.60 9.26
C ALA A 26 -15.76 -13.11 7.84
N LYS A 27 -16.89 -12.69 7.26
CA LYS A 27 -17.17 -12.94 5.85
C LYS A 27 -16.13 -12.21 5.00
N PRO A 28 -15.67 -12.80 3.88
CA PRO A 28 -14.80 -12.10 2.94
C PRO A 28 -15.39 -10.74 2.54
N ASN A 29 -14.56 -9.71 2.48
CA ASN A 29 -15.01 -8.36 2.13
C ASN A 29 -15.66 -8.38 0.73
N ARG A 30 -16.95 -8.05 0.66
CA ARG A 30 -17.74 -8.01 -0.60
C ARG A 30 -17.14 -7.07 -1.66
N PHE A 31 -16.32 -6.11 -1.24
CA PHE A 31 -15.62 -5.18 -2.12
C PHE A 31 -14.22 -5.63 -2.51
N ALA A 32 -13.66 -6.67 -1.88
CA ALA A 32 -12.32 -7.19 -2.23
C ALA A 32 -12.25 -7.65 -3.69
N SER A 33 -13.35 -8.16 -4.24
CA SER A 33 -13.42 -8.50 -5.66
C SER A 33 -13.23 -7.30 -6.59
N ARG A 34 -13.62 -6.09 -6.15
CA ARG A 34 -13.38 -4.85 -6.90
C ARG A 34 -11.91 -4.45 -6.88
N MET A 35 -11.18 -4.92 -5.87
CA MET A 35 -9.75 -4.71 -5.70
C MET A 35 -8.89 -5.74 -6.44
N LYS A 36 -9.49 -6.76 -7.08
CA LYS A 36 -8.72 -7.76 -7.86
C LYS A 36 -7.93 -7.17 -9.03
N ASN A 37 -8.39 -6.02 -9.53
CA ASN A 37 -7.72 -5.27 -10.58
C ASN A 37 -7.03 -4.01 -10.01
N GLU A 38 -6.79 -3.95 -8.69
CA GLU A 38 -6.08 -2.81 -8.13
C GLU A 38 -4.67 -2.73 -8.73
N PRO A 39 -4.25 -1.52 -9.13
CA PRO A 39 -2.89 -1.33 -9.60
C PRO A 39 -1.93 -1.67 -8.45
N LEU A 40 -0.87 -2.41 -8.77
CA LEU A 40 0.25 -2.60 -7.86
C LEU A 40 0.86 -1.22 -7.55
N ILE A 41 0.73 -0.76 -6.31
CA ILE A 41 1.34 0.48 -5.85
C ILE A 41 2.77 0.18 -5.42
N VAL A 42 3.73 0.82 -6.09
CA VAL A 42 5.14 0.73 -5.77
C VAL A 42 5.63 2.10 -5.32
N MET A 43 6.26 2.15 -4.15
CA MET A 43 6.97 3.34 -3.69
C MET A 43 8.34 3.38 -4.36
N VAL A 44 8.68 4.50 -4.96
CA VAL A 44 10.01 4.75 -5.55
C VAL A 44 10.84 5.59 -4.59
N ASP A 45 12.16 5.45 -4.69
CA ASP A 45 13.08 6.23 -3.86
C ASP A 45 13.07 7.72 -4.25
N PRO A 46 13.43 8.62 -3.30
CA PRO A 46 13.33 10.07 -3.51
C PRO A 46 14.19 10.63 -4.65
N ASP A 47 15.30 9.99 -4.97
CA ASP A 47 16.18 10.34 -6.09
C ASP A 47 15.52 10.01 -7.44
N VAL A 48 14.88 8.86 -7.57
CA VAL A 48 14.13 8.45 -8.76
C VAL A 48 12.90 9.35 -8.96
N ALA A 49 12.21 9.69 -7.87
CA ALA A 49 11.05 10.59 -7.90
C ALA A 49 11.38 12.02 -8.36
N LYS A 50 12.64 12.47 -8.25
CA LYS A 50 13.08 13.77 -8.81
C LYS A 50 13.16 13.74 -10.33
N VAL A 51 13.40 12.57 -10.91
CA VAL A 51 13.55 12.39 -12.37
C VAL A 51 12.19 12.14 -13.00
N PHE A 52 11.36 11.29 -12.38
CA PHE A 52 10.04 10.95 -12.90
C PHE A 52 8.96 11.57 -12.02
N THR A 53 8.31 12.60 -12.55
CA THR A 53 7.34 13.41 -11.80
C THR A 53 5.91 12.91 -11.96
N THR A 54 5.65 12.10 -13.00
CA THR A 54 4.32 11.56 -13.29
C THR A 54 4.35 10.04 -13.47
N SER A 55 3.23 9.39 -13.19
CA SER A 55 3.07 7.95 -13.42
C SER A 55 3.17 7.57 -14.90
N GLU A 56 2.82 8.48 -15.82
CA GLU A 56 2.95 8.26 -17.27
C GLU A 56 4.42 8.15 -17.69
N GLU A 57 5.28 9.05 -17.20
CA GLU A 57 6.73 9.03 -17.48
C GLU A 57 7.38 7.74 -16.98
N VAL A 58 7.08 7.34 -15.74
CA VAL A 58 7.57 6.08 -15.15
C VAL A 58 7.14 4.89 -16.01
N ASN A 59 5.85 4.79 -16.34
CA ASN A 59 5.31 3.67 -17.11
C ASN A 59 5.89 3.61 -18.52
N LYS A 60 6.13 4.76 -19.17
CA LYS A 60 6.76 4.82 -20.49
C LYS A 60 8.21 4.29 -20.44
N ALA A 61 8.98 4.73 -19.45
CA ALA A 61 10.36 4.28 -19.26
C ALA A 61 10.45 2.77 -18.98
N LEU A 62 9.61 2.27 -18.06
CA LEU A 62 9.58 0.84 -17.72
C LEU A 62 9.16 -0.03 -18.91
N ARG A 63 8.20 0.41 -19.73
CA ARG A 63 7.80 -0.32 -20.95
C ARG A 63 8.91 -0.35 -21.99
N ALA A 64 9.64 0.76 -22.18
CA ALA A 64 10.79 0.80 -23.08
C ALA A 64 11.89 -0.16 -22.61
N LEU A 65 12.15 -0.21 -21.30
CA LEU A 65 13.09 -1.15 -20.69
C LEU A 65 12.66 -2.61 -20.90
N ILE A 66 11.38 -2.93 -20.71
CA ILE A 66 10.83 -4.28 -20.98
C ILE A 66 11.03 -4.65 -22.46
N SER A 67 10.76 -3.72 -23.38
CA SER A 67 10.93 -3.93 -24.82
C SER A 67 12.39 -4.12 -25.25
N ALA A 68 13.34 -3.52 -24.52
CA ALA A 68 14.76 -3.62 -24.80
C ALA A 68 15.41 -4.84 -24.14
N MET A 69 14.75 -5.46 -23.15
CA MET A 69 15.26 -6.67 -22.52
C MET A 69 15.10 -7.88 -23.44
N PRO A 70 16.13 -8.75 -23.54
CA PRO A 70 15.97 -10.02 -24.22
C PRO A 70 14.90 -10.84 -23.51
N GLU A 71 14.06 -11.56 -24.27
CA GLU A 71 12.96 -12.33 -23.71
C GLU A 71 13.45 -13.27 -22.60
N LYS A 72 13.19 -12.86 -21.36
CA LYS A 72 13.42 -13.71 -20.20
C LYS A 72 12.39 -14.82 -20.31
N LYS A 73 12.80 -16.02 -20.75
CA LYS A 73 11.98 -17.24 -20.67
C LYS A 73 11.36 -17.29 -19.28
N MET A 74 10.08 -16.93 -19.19
CA MET A 74 9.36 -16.94 -17.92
C MET A 74 9.33 -18.40 -17.49
N LYS A 75 10.17 -18.76 -16.52
CA LYS A 75 10.02 -20.05 -15.86
C LYS A 75 8.65 -20.01 -15.23
N ALA A 76 7.74 -20.83 -15.77
CA ALA A 76 6.44 -21.08 -15.18
C ALA A 76 6.68 -21.44 -13.71
N VAL A 77 6.34 -20.52 -12.81
CA VAL A 77 6.29 -20.83 -11.39
C VAL A 77 5.14 -21.82 -11.27
N VAL A 78 5.53 -23.06 -10.98
CA VAL A 78 4.64 -24.21 -10.84
C VAL A 78 3.60 -23.93 -9.76
N LYS A 79 2.38 -24.33 -10.10
CA LYS A 79 1.12 -24.23 -9.37
C LYS A 79 1.19 -24.75 -7.93
#